data_AF-A0A6B3HEK0-F1
#
_entry.id   AF-A0A6B3HEK0-F1
#
_cell.length_a   1.000
_cell.length_b   1.000
_cell.length_c   1.000
_cell.angle_alpha   90.00
_cell.angle_beta   90.00
_cell.angle_gamma   90.00
#
_symmetry.space_group_name_H-M   'P 1'
#
loop_
_entity.id
_entity.type
_entity.pdbx_description
1 polymer ?
#
loop_
_entity_poly.entity_id
_entity_poly.type
_entity_poly.pdbx_seq_one_letter_code
_entity_poly.pdbx_strand_id
1 'polypeptide(L)' 'MPDSQPRRPDDNAPDSADAATTDPAPALVLTGARLTDGRAVDVRLSGSRIEAVGTAGSL' A
#
# COMPACT_ATOMS: atom_id res chain seq x y z
N MET A 1 -31.11 23.19 -23.34
CA MET A 1 -30.10 23.29 -22.25
C MET A 1 -29.58 21.89 -22.00
N PRO A 2 -28.25 21.63 -21.95
CA PRO A 2 -27.73 20.27 -21.78
C PRO A 2 -27.82 19.86 -20.30
N ASP A 3 -28.46 18.72 -20.06
CA ASP A 3 -28.57 18.09 -18.74
C ASP A 3 -27.19 17.80 -18.14
N SER A 4 -26.96 18.38 -16.97
CA SER A 4 -25.78 18.12 -16.14
C SER A 4 -25.94 16.76 -15.47
N GLN A 5 -25.54 15.69 -16.16
CA GLN A 5 -25.43 14.39 -15.50
C GLN A 5 -24.30 14.45 -14.44
N PRO A 6 -24.53 13.93 -13.22
CA PRO A 6 -23.48 13.88 -12.20
C PRO A 6 -22.34 12.98 -12.70
N ARG A 7 -21.12 13.51 -12.73
CA ARG A 7 -19.90 12.73 -13.03
C ARG A 7 -19.81 11.58 -12.02
N ARG A 8 -19.87 10.33 -12.49
CA ARG A 8 -19.49 9.19 -11.65
C ARG A 8 -18.02 9.37 -11.28
N PRO A 9 -17.62 9.13 -10.02
CA PRO A 9 -16.22 9.04 -9.66
C PRO A 9 -15.63 7.71 -10.17
N ASP A 10 -15.61 7.53 -11.49
CA ASP A 10 -14.73 6.58 -12.17
C ASP A 10 -13.45 7.35 -12.50
N ASP A 11 -12.57 7.52 -11.51
CA ASP A 11 -11.18 7.96 -11.73
C ASP A 11 -10.28 7.75 -10.51
N ASN A 12 -10.67 6.89 -9.55
CA ASN A 12 -9.72 6.41 -8.54
C ASN A 12 -8.97 5.20 -9.10
N ALA A 13 -8.34 5.38 -10.27
CA ALA A 13 -7.18 4.58 -10.60
C ALA A 13 -6.19 4.81 -9.45
N PRO A 14 -5.74 3.78 -8.71
CA PRO A 14 -4.62 3.99 -7.82
C PRO A 14 -3.47 4.42 -8.72
N ASP A 15 -3.08 5.67 -8.55
CA ASP A 15 -1.93 6.30 -9.16
C ASP A 15 -0.76 5.34 -8.96
N SER A 16 -0.54 4.49 -9.98
CA SER A 16 0.50 3.48 -10.01
C SER A 16 1.80 4.21 -10.35
N ALA A 17 2.10 5.25 -9.58
CA ALA A 17 3.31 6.05 -9.65
C ALA A 17 4.51 5.32 -9.02
N ASP A 18 4.47 3.98 -9.02
CA ASP A 18 5.64 3.15 -8.74
C ASP A 18 5.60 1.87 -9.56
N ALA A 19 5.25 1.98 -10.85
CA ALA A 19 5.74 1.05 -11.84
C ALA A 19 7.24 1.29 -12.08
N ALA A 20 8.04 1.32 -11.01
CA ALA A 20 9.47 1.12 -11.12
C ALA A 20 9.65 -0.32 -11.57
N THR A 21 9.97 -0.50 -12.85
CA THR A 21 10.46 -1.71 -13.50
C THR A 21 11.82 -2.16 -12.94
N THR A 22 11.91 -2.23 -11.62
CA THR A 22 12.97 -2.94 -10.92
C THR A 22 12.42 -4.33 -10.69
N ASP A 23 13.11 -5.33 -11.22
CA ASP A 23 12.92 -6.77 -10.94
C ASP A 23 12.31 -6.95 -9.54
N PRO A 24 11.16 -7.62 -9.37
CA PRO A 24 10.43 -7.64 -8.10
C PRO A 24 11.39 -8.10 -7.00
N ALA A 25 11.86 -7.15 -6.21
CA ALA A 25 12.76 -7.46 -5.13
C ALA A 25 12.05 -8.46 -4.22
N PRO A 26 12.75 -9.47 -3.70
CA PRO A 26 12.12 -10.47 -2.86
C PRO A 26 11.41 -9.77 -1.71
N ALA A 27 10.11 -10.02 -1.58
CA ALA A 27 9.30 -9.41 -0.55
C ALA A 27 9.70 -10.00 0.82
N LEU A 28 9.98 -9.12 1.78
CA LEU A 28 10.26 -9.48 3.17
C LEU A 28 9.09 -9.03 4.03
N VAL A 29 8.55 -9.95 4.86
CA VAL A 29 7.55 -9.61 5.86
C VAL A 29 8.20 -9.63 7.24
N LEU A 30 8.22 -8.48 7.89
CA LEU A 30 8.59 -8.34 9.31
C LEU A 30 7.34 -8.55 10.15
N THR A 31 7.29 -9.61 10.94
CA THR A 31 6.13 -9.93 11.79
C THR A 31 6.31 -9.39 13.21
N GLY A 32 5.24 -8.85 13.79
CA GLY A 32 5.24 -8.37 15.18
C GLY A 32 6.21 -7.21 15.48
N ALA A 33 6.52 -6.39 14.47
CA ALA A 33 7.30 -5.17 14.64
C ALA A 33 6.63 -4.25 15.67
N ARG A 34 7.42 -3.70 16.60
CA ARG A 34 6.91 -2.85 17.68
C ARG A 34 7.02 -1.38 17.31
N LEU A 35 5.88 -0.70 17.28
CA LEU A 35 5.82 0.76 17.21
C LEU A 35 6.24 1.38 18.55
N THR A 36 6.60 2.66 18.53
CA THR A 36 7.01 3.40 19.74
C THR A 36 5.91 3.52 20.79
N ASP A 37 4.65 3.35 20.40
CA ASP A 37 3.49 3.31 21.29
C ASP A 37 3.21 1.91 21.88
N GLY A 38 4.05 0.92 21.56
CA GLY A 38 3.95 -0.45 22.06
C GLY A 38 3.03 -1.37 21.25
N ARG A 39 2.34 -0.87 20.22
CA ARG A 39 1.52 -1.71 19.34
C ARG A 39 2.38 -2.57 18.42
N ALA A 40 1.90 -3.78 18.12
CA ALA A 40 2.54 -4.70 17.19
C ALA A 40 1.90 -4.61 15.79
N VAL A 41 2.74 -4.53 14.77
CA VAL A 41 2.35 -4.47 13.35
C VAL A 41 3.16 -5.46 12.55
N ASP A 42 2.62 -5.86 11.40
CA ASP A 42 3.40 -6.54 10.38
C ASP A 42 3.74 -5.53 9.27
N VAL A 43 4.94 -5.64 8.70
CA VAL A 43 5.41 -4.74 7.64
C VAL A 43 5.92 -5.55 6.46
N ARG A 44 5.36 -5.29 5.27
CA ARG A 44 5.85 -5.85 4.01
C ARG A 44 6.80 -4.85 3.34
N LEU A 45 8.01 -5.32 3.07
CA LEU A 45 9.07 -4.59 2.40
C LEU A 45 9.37 -5.23 1.04
N SER A 46 9.65 -4.40 0.04
CA SER A 46 10.22 -4.80 -1.24
C SER A 46 11.40 -3.89 -1.53
N GLY A 47 12.60 -4.47 -1.59
CA GLY A 47 13.84 -3.70 -1.68
C GLY A 47 13.99 -2.71 -0.51
N SER A 48 14.07 -1.42 -0.81
CA SER A 48 14.15 -0.33 0.19
C SER A 48 12.81 0.34 0.48
N ARG A 49 11.70 -0.22 -0.01
CA ARG A 49 10.36 0.40 0.07
C ARG A 49 9.44 -0.40 0.98
N ILE A 50 8.65 0.34 1.75
CA ILE A 50 7.51 -0.22 2.50
C ILE A 50 6.33 -0.32 1.53
N GLU A 51 5.85 -1.53 1.27
CA GLU A 51 4.69 -1.78 0.40
C GLU A 51 3.38 -1.83 1.16
N ALA A 52 3.39 -2.40 2.37
CA ALA A 52 2.20 -2.50 3.22
C ALA A 52 2.56 -2.49 4.70
N VAL A 53 1.63 -1.98 5.51
CA VAL A 53 1.65 -2.06 6.97
C VAL A 53 0.29 -2.57 7.43
N GLY A 54 0.30 -3.66 8.19
CA GLY A 54 -0.91 -4.31 8.71
C GLY A 54 -0.85 -4.49 10.22
N THR A 55 -2.00 -4.80 10.82
CA THR A 55 -2.02 -5.30 12.20
C THR A 55 -1.29 -6.64 12.28
N ALA A 56 -0.74 -6.98 13.45
CA ALA A 56 -0.07 -8.26 13.65
C ALA A 56 -0.96 -9.46 13.26
N GLY A 57 -0.41 -10.37 12.45
CA GLY A 57 -1.06 -11.54 11.89
C GLY A 57 -1.90 -11.30 10.63
N SER A 58 -1.87 -10.10 10.05
CA SER A 58 -2.72 -9.74 8.90
C SER A 58 -1.99 -9.70 7.55
N LEU A 59 -0.66 -9.81 7.54
CA LEU A 59 0.17 -9.81 6.32
C LEU A 59 0.78 -11.19 6.02
#